data_AF-A0A503B8G7-F1
#
_entry.id   AF-A0A503B8G7-F1
#
_cell.length_a   1.000
_cell.length_b   1.000
_cell.length_c   1.000
_cell.angle_alpha   90.00
_cell.angle_beta   90.00
_cell.angle_gamma   90.00
#
_symmetry.space_group_name_H-M   'P 1'
#
loop_
_entity.id
_entity.type
_entity.pdbx_description
1 polymer ?
#
loop_
_entity_poly.entity_id
_entity_poly.type
_entity_poly.pdbx_seq_one_letter_code
_entity_poly.pdbx_strand_id
1 'polypeptide(L)' 'MLEMQPDRHVYRYRMEKTSTPVRNYVAELKVEDNGAKTSTVVWSADFEPTADEEKTLEAIRGFLARVISIPVKN' A
#
# COMPACT_ATOMS: atom_id res chain seq x y z
N MET A 1 -1.23 -13.24 2.51
CA MET A 1 0.07 -12.63 2.89
C MET A 1 1.17 -13.32 2.11
N LEU A 2 2.15 -12.58 1.56
CA LEU A 2 3.25 -13.15 0.78
C LEU A 2 4.52 -13.27 1.61
N GLU A 3 4.86 -12.24 2.38
CA GLU A 3 6.08 -12.20 3.19
C GLU A 3 5.89 -11.27 4.39
N MET A 4 6.58 -11.57 5.50
CA MET A 4 6.64 -10.70 6.69
C MET A 4 8.05 -10.72 7.25
N GLN A 5 8.65 -9.54 7.44
CA GLN A 5 9.93 -9.35 8.10
C GLN A 5 9.70 -8.42 9.31
N PRO A 6 9.28 -8.95 10.48
CA PRO A 6 8.91 -8.14 11.64
C PRO A 6 10.05 -7.24 12.14
N ASP A 7 11.28 -7.76 12.14
CA ASP A 7 12.47 -7.04 12.58
C ASP A 7 12.80 -5.82 11.71
N ARG A 8 12.28 -5.80 10.47
CA ARG A 8 12.44 -4.72 9.51
C ARG A 8 11.16 -3.92 9.30
N HIS A 9 10.08 -4.29 9.99
CA HIS A 9 8.74 -3.75 9.82
C HIS A 9 8.26 -3.73 8.35
N VAL A 10 8.60 -4.78 7.59
CA VAL A 10 8.19 -4.94 6.19
C VAL A 10 7.15 -6.03 6.05
N TYR A 11 6.07 -5.74 5.33
CA TYR A 11 4.95 -6.64 5.08
C TYR A 11 4.60 -6.63 3.60
N ARG A 12 4.70 -7.79 2.94
CA ARG A 12 4.34 -7.96 1.53
C ARG A 12 3.08 -8.79 1.39
N TYR A 13 2.12 -8.31 0.63
CA TYR A 13 0.82 -8.95 0.49
C TYR A 13 0.23 -8.80 -0.90
N ARG A 14 -0.75 -9.67 -1.19
CA ARG A 14 -1.55 -9.64 -2.42
C ARG A 14 -3.01 -9.38 -2.04
N MET A 15 -3.77 -8.81 -2.97
CA MET A 15 -5.23 -8.79 -2.85
C MET A 15 -5.79 -10.13 -3.36
N GLU A 16 -6.61 -10.80 -2.57
CA GLU A 16 -7.27 -12.05 -3.01
C GLU A 16 -8.58 -11.78 -3.76
N LYS A 17 -9.28 -10.70 -3.38
CA LYS A 17 -10.45 -10.16 -4.06
C LYS A 17 -10.40 -8.65 -3.96
N THR A 18 -10.79 -7.97 -5.03
CA THR A 18 -10.88 -6.51 -5.07
C THR A 18 -11.99 -6.06 -6.01
N SER A 19 -12.59 -4.90 -5.71
CA SER A 19 -13.50 -4.19 -6.61
C SER A 19 -12.77 -3.17 -7.50
N THR A 20 -11.45 -2.98 -7.30
CA THR A 20 -10.64 -2.10 -8.14
C THR A 20 -10.27 -2.79 -9.47
N PRO A 21 -10.16 -2.06 -10.59
CA PRO A 21 -9.91 -2.63 -11.91
C PRO A 21 -8.42 -2.94 -12.11
N VAL A 22 -7.85 -3.78 -11.24
CA VAL A 22 -6.45 -4.22 -11.31
C VAL A 22 -6.32 -5.73 -11.11
N ARG A 23 -5.27 -6.30 -11.69
CA ARG A 23 -4.86 -7.69 -11.47
C ARG A 23 -3.38 -7.76 -11.07
N ASN A 24 -2.94 -8.95 -10.66
CA ASN A 24 -1.57 -9.23 -10.25
C ASN A 24 -1.03 -8.24 -9.19
N TYR A 25 -1.94 -7.75 -8.33
CA TYR A 25 -1.64 -6.74 -7.35
C TYR A 25 -0.75 -7.29 -6.24
N VAL A 26 0.40 -6.66 -6.03
CA VAL A 26 1.33 -6.92 -4.94
C VAL A 26 1.66 -5.59 -4.26
N ALA A 27 1.48 -5.52 -2.94
CA ALA A 27 1.82 -4.36 -2.15
C ALA A 27 2.87 -4.69 -1.10
N GLU A 28 3.64 -3.66 -0.77
CA GLU A 28 4.60 -3.65 0.32
C GLU A 28 4.28 -2.47 1.25
N LEU A 29 4.19 -2.78 2.54
CA LEU A 29 4.12 -1.80 3.61
C LEU A 29 5.42 -1.87 4.39
N LYS A 30 6.09 -0.73 4.55
CA LYS A 30 7.31 -0.57 5.35
C LYS A 30 7.11 0.54 6.35
N VAL A 31 7.50 0.30 7.60
CA VAL A 31 7.56 1.35 8.63
C VAL A 31 9.01 1.78 8.81
N GLU A 32 9.28 3.05 8.55
CA GLU A 32 10.59 3.67 8.74
C GLU A 32 10.56 4.53 10.02
N ASP A 33 11.51 4.30 10.92
CA ASP A 33 11.69 5.14 12.10
C ASP A 33 12.41 6.43 11.69
N ASN A 34 11.81 7.58 12.00
CA ASN A 34 12.39 8.89 11.71
C ASN A 34 13.05 9.52 12.95
N GLY A 35 13.06 8.82 14.08
CA GLY A 35 13.38 9.39 15.38
C GLY A 35 12.27 10.28 15.92
N ALA A 36 12.54 10.94 17.05
CA ALA A 36 11.60 11.86 17.73
C ALA A 36 10.22 11.25 18.06
N LYS A 37 10.14 9.92 18.22
CA LYS A 37 8.89 9.16 18.41
C LYS A 37 7.93 9.28 17.22
N THR A 38 8.45 9.48 16.01
CA THR A 38 7.67 9.53 14.78
C THR A 38 8.14 8.45 13.81
N SER A 39 7.22 7.96 12.98
CA SER A 39 7.52 6.97 11.95
C SER A 39 6.85 7.36 10.64
N THR A 40 7.51 7.06 9.52
CA THR A 40 6.90 7.13 8.19
C THR A 40 6.42 5.73 7.82
N VAL A 41 5.15 5.62 7.42
CA VAL A 41 4.67 4.43 6.73
C VAL A 41 4.83 4.65 5.24
N VAL A 42 5.71 3.87 4.61
CA VAL A 42 5.88 3.81 3.16
C VAL A 42 5.02 2.68 2.64
N TRP A 43 4.19 3.00 1.64
CA TRP A 43 3.35 2.02 0.96
C TRP A 43 3.64 2.07 -0.53
N SER A 44 3.93 0.91 -1.10
CA SER A 44 4.15 0.73 -2.54
C SER A 44 3.29 -0.41 -3.05
N ALA A 45 2.91 -0.34 -4.33
CA ALA A 45 2.19 -1.41 -4.98
C ALA A 45 2.52 -1.51 -6.46
N ASP A 46 2.65 -2.74 -6.94
CA ASP A 46 2.77 -3.12 -8.34
C ASP A 46 1.49 -3.83 -8.77
N PHE A 47 0.95 -3.47 -9.93
CA PHE A 47 -0.28 -4.05 -10.47
C PHE A 47 -0.42 -3.81 -11.96
N GLU A 48 -1.32 -4.55 -12.60
CA GLU A 48 -1.72 -4.35 -14.00
C GLU A 48 -3.16 -3.83 -14.07
N PRO A 49 -3.44 -2.74 -14.81
CA PRO A 49 -4.80 -2.30 -15.09
C PRO A 49 -5.60 -3.35 -15.86
N THR A 50 -6.87 -3.53 -15.50
CA THR A 50 -7.83 -4.36 -16.27
C THR A 50 -8.89 -3.53 -16.98
N ALA A 51 -8.93 -2.23 -16.73
CA ALA A 51 -9.76 -1.26 -17.42
C ALA A 51 -8.86 -0.16 -18.03
N ASP A 52 -9.49 0.88 -18.59
CA ASP A 52 -8.79 2.08 -19.03
C ASP A 52 -7.79 2.59 -17.98
N GLU A 53 -6.57 2.89 -18.43
CA GLU A 53 -5.42 3.18 -17.56
C GLU A 53 -5.66 4.44 -16.72
N GLU A 54 -6.26 5.48 -17.30
CA GLU A 54 -6.52 6.74 -16.62
C GLU A 54 -7.53 6.56 -15.48
N LYS A 55 -8.66 5.88 -15.76
CA LYS A 55 -9.66 5.55 -14.73
C LYS A 55 -9.11 4.64 -13.63
N THR A 56 -8.20 3.74 -13.98
CA THR A 56 -7.53 2.86 -13.02
C THR A 56 -6.61 3.65 -12.09
N LEU A 57 -5.83 4.57 -12.65
CA LEU A 57 -4.94 5.45 -11.88
C LEU A 57 -5.74 6.37 -10.94
N GLU A 58 -6.86 6.94 -11.39
CA GLU A 58 -7.73 7.76 -10.53
C GLU A 58 -8.31 6.97 -9.36
N ALA A 59 -8.83 5.77 -9.61
CA ALA A 59 -9.39 4.92 -8.55
C ALA A 59 -8.34 4.55 -7.49
N ILE A 60 -7.10 4.26 -7.92
CA ILE A 60 -6.01 3.89 -7.04
C ILE A 60 -5.47 5.09 -6.27
N ARG A 61 -5.31 6.25 -6.92
CA ARG A 61 -4.96 7.51 -6.24
C ARG A 61 -5.99 7.87 -5.18
N GLY A 62 -7.29 7.73 -5.48
CA GLY A 62 -8.37 7.96 -4.53
C GLY A 62 -8.36 6.99 -3.35
N PHE A 63 -8.03 5.72 -3.58
CA PHE A 63 -7.80 4.75 -2.51
C PHE A 63 -6.61 5.14 -1.62
N LEU A 64 -5.49 5.49 -2.23
CA LEU A 64 -4.24 5.83 -1.52
C LEU A 64 -4.32 7.10 -0.70
N ALA A 65 -4.95 8.15 -1.23
CA ALA A 65 -5.14 9.41 -0.51
C ALA A 65 -5.89 9.23 0.82
N ARG A 66 -6.73 8.19 0.94
CA ARG A 66 -7.44 7.86 2.19
C ARG A 66 -6.56 7.11 3.20
N VAL A 67 -5.59 6.32 2.74
CA VAL A 67 -4.67 5.54 3.59
C VAL A 67 -3.56 6.40 4.17
N ILE A 68 -3.04 7.37 3.41
CA ILE A 68 -1.92 8.24 3.82
C ILE A 68 -2.31 9.20 4.96
N SER A 69 -3.61 9.42 5.21
CA SER A 69 -4.10 10.40 6.21
C SER A 69 -4.41 9.79 7.59
N ILE A 70 -3.78 8.68 7.96
CA ILE A 70 -3.98 8.06 9.29
C ILE A 70 -2.81 8.47 10.21
N PRO A 71 -3.00 9.40 11.17
CA PRO A 71 -2.00 9.67 12.17
C PRO A 71 -1.84 8.45 13.09
N VAL A 72 -0.68 7.80 13.05
CA VAL A 72 -0.31 6.75 14.00
C VAL A 72 0.15 7.44 15.29
N LYS A 73 -0.69 7.41 16.32
CA LYS A 73 -0.28 7.82 17.68
C LYS A 73 0.38 6.63 18.35
N ASN A 74 1.64 6.81 18.77
CA ASN A 74 2.32 5.95 19.73
C ASN A 74 1.66 6.05 21.12
#